data_AF-A0A954B7J7-F1
#
_entry.id   AF-A0A954B7J7-F1
#
_cell.length_a   1.000
_cell.length_b   1.000
_cell.length_c   1.000
_cell.angle_alpha   90.00
_cell.angle_beta   90.00
_cell.angle_gamma   90.00
#
_symmetry.space_group_name_H-M   'P 1'
#
loop_
_entity.id
_entity.type
_entity.pdbx_description
1 polymer ?
#
loop_
_entity_poly.entity_id
_entity_poly.type
_entity_poly.pdbx_seq_one_letter_code
_entity_poly.pdbx_strand_id
1 'polypeptide(L)' 'RRMKARYRKQGEKQTRFPHTLNGSGLAVGRTMVAILENYQQSDGSVAVPDVLQPYMGGLKVIEKA' A
#
# COMPACT_ATOMS: atom_id res chain seq x y z
N ARG A 1 21.20 16.51 -11.00
CA ARG A 1 20.63 15.18 -10.63
C ARG A 1 21.46 14.58 -9.49
N ARG A 2 20.83 14.22 -8.35
CA ARG A 2 21.54 13.87 -7.09
C ARG A 2 22.17 12.48 -7.05
N MET A 3 21.40 11.40 -7.25
CA MET A 3 21.88 10.00 -7.11
C MET A 3 22.86 9.56 -8.21
N LYS A 4 23.06 10.38 -9.24
CA LYS A 4 23.81 10.03 -10.46
C LYS A 4 23.41 8.70 -11.12
N ALA A 5 22.21 8.16 -10.86
CA ALA A 5 21.69 6.95 -11.52
C ALA A 5 21.70 7.10 -13.04
N ARG A 6 22.12 6.08 -13.78
CA ARG A 6 22.22 6.09 -15.24
C ARG A 6 21.58 4.84 -15.82
N TYR A 7 21.10 4.97 -17.05
CA TYR A 7 20.78 3.85 -17.90
C TYR A 7 21.43 4.05 -19.28
N ARG A 8 21.55 2.97 -20.04
CA ARG A 8 22.05 2.96 -21.42
C ARG A 8 21.04 2.22 -22.28
N LYS A 9 20.56 2.85 -23.35
CA LYS A 9 19.74 2.16 -24.34
C LYS A 9 20.63 1.22 -25.15
N GLN A 10 20.12 0.05 -25.52
CA GLN A 10 20.85 -0.90 -26.35
C GLN A 10 21.36 -0.23 -27.64
N GLY A 11 22.63 -0.44 -27.98
CA GLY A 11 23.29 0.16 -29.14
C GLY A 11 23.85 1.58 -28.92
N GLU A 12 23.54 2.25 -27.80
CA GLU A 12 24.09 3.57 -27.50
C GLU A 12 25.38 3.50 -26.68
N LYS A 13 26.41 4.27 -27.06
CA LYS A 13 27.66 4.41 -26.27
C LYS A 13 27.46 5.29 -25.03
N GLN A 14 26.65 6.33 -25.17
CA GLN A 14 26.41 7.32 -24.11
C GLN A 14 25.38 6.84 -23.09
N THR A 15 25.57 7.23 -21.83
CA THR A 15 24.60 6.95 -20.78
C THR A 15 23.70 8.16 -20.57
N ARG A 16 22.45 7.93 -20.19
CA ARG A 16 21.47 8.97 -19.90
C ARG A 16 21.00 8.82 -18.47
N PHE A 17 20.53 9.90 -17.89
CA PHE A 17 19.94 9.85 -16.56
C PHE A 17 18.45 9.50 -16.66
N PRO A 18 17.92 8.59 -15.83
CA PRO A 18 16.51 8.20 -15.86
C PRO A 18 15.62 9.29 -15.24
N HIS A 19 14.34 9.26 -15.60
CA HIS A 19 13.30 9.91 -14.80
C HIS A 19 12.89 8.98 -13.66
N THR A 20 12.58 9.56 -12.50
CA THR A 20 12.17 8.82 -11.31
C THR A 20 10.83 9.34 -10.84
N LEU A 21 9.91 8.44 -10.53
CA LEU A 21 8.62 8.75 -9.91
C LEU A 21 8.52 7.97 -8.60
N ASN A 22 7.70 8.46 -7.68
CA ASN A 22 7.34 7.75 -6.46
C ASN A 22 5.89 8.10 -6.09
N GLY A 23 5.22 7.15 -5.43
CA GLY A 23 3.87 7.31 -4.91
C GLY A 23 3.59 6.18 -3.92
N SER A 24 3.02 6.50 -2.76
CA SER A 24 2.61 5.49 -1.78
C SER A 24 1.36 4.76 -2.28
N GLY A 25 1.28 3.45 -2.07
CA GLY A 25 0.12 2.63 -2.44
C GLY A 25 -0.21 1.57 -1.39
N LEU A 26 -0.27 1.86 -0.10
CA LEU A 26 -0.50 3.12 0.61
C LEU A 26 0.39 3.18 1.87
N ALA A 27 0.20 4.17 2.74
CA ALA A 27 0.77 4.11 4.09
C ALA A 27 -0.07 3.16 4.97
N VAL A 28 0.50 2.01 5.36
CA VAL A 28 -0.24 0.93 6.05
C VAL A 28 -0.94 1.41 7.33
N GLY A 29 -0.23 2.14 8.20
CA GLY A 29 -0.83 2.65 9.44
C GLY A 29 -2.01 3.59 9.21
N ARG A 30 -1.97 4.43 8.18
CA ARG A 30 -3.10 5.31 7.81
C ARG A 30 -4.26 4.53 7.22
N THR A 31 -3.94 3.49 6.44
CA THR A 31 -4.95 2.59 5.85
C THR A 31 -5.67 1.81 6.96
N MET A 32 -4.94 1.38 7.99
CA MET A 32 -5.53 0.73 9.16
C MET A 32 -6.53 1.64 9.89
N VAL A 33 -6.16 2.89 10.18
CA VAL A 33 -7.09 3.86 10.81
C VAL A 33 -8.34 4.06 9.95
N ALA A 34 -8.17 4.25 8.63
CA ALA A 34 -9.30 4.40 7.72
C ALA A 34 -10.22 3.16 7.72
N ILE A 35 -9.66 1.94 7.77
CA ILE A 35 -10.45 0.71 7.88
C ILE A 35 -11.22 0.67 9.20
N LEU A 36 -10.54 0.95 10.32
CA LEU A 36 -11.18 0.93 11.65
C LEU A 36 -12.37 1.90 11.71
N GLU A 37 -12.23 3.12 11.19
CA GLU A 37 -13.30 4.12 11.21
C GLU A 37 -14.45 3.79 10.25
N ASN A 38 -14.15 3.35 9.03
CA ASN A 38 -15.18 3.16 7.99
C ASN A 38 -15.90 1.80 8.08
N TYR A 39 -15.31 0.83 8.77
CA TYR A 39 -15.88 -0.51 8.94
C TYR A 39 -16.29 -0.80 10.38
N GLN A 40 -16.31 0.22 11.25
CA GLN A 40 -16.86 0.10 12.61
C GLN A 40 -18.36 -0.21 12.56
N GLN A 41 -18.79 -1.17 13.39
CA GLN A 41 -20.19 -1.52 13.58
C GLN A 41 -20.74 -0.91 14.88
N SER A 42 -22.07 -0.91 15.04
CA SER A 42 -22.75 -0.29 16.19
C SER A 42 -22.42 -0.93 17.54
N ASP A 43 -22.01 -2.20 17.55
CA ASP A 43 -21.54 -2.92 18.75
C ASP A 43 -20.05 -2.66 19.08
N GLY A 44 -19.36 -1.90 18.23
CA GLY A 44 -17.94 -1.59 18.38
C GLY A 44 -16.98 -2.61 17.77
N SER A 45 -17.48 -3.68 17.14
CA SER A 45 -16.68 -4.56 16.29
C SER A 45 -16.28 -3.86 14.99
N VAL A 46 -15.31 -4.41 14.25
CA VAL A 46 -14.89 -3.90 12.93
C VAL A 46 -15.06 -4.98 11.88
N ALA A 47 -15.86 -4.73 10.85
CA ALA A 47 -15.98 -5.62 9.71
C ALA A 47 -14.67 -5.64 8.90
N VAL A 48 -14.22 -6.83 8.51
CA VAL A 48 -13.02 -6.99 7.68
C VAL A 48 -13.43 -6.81 6.22
N PRO A 49 -12.85 -5.85 5.47
CA PRO A 49 -13.11 -5.70 4.05
C PRO A 49 -12.94 -7.02 3.30
N ASP A 50 -13.87 -7.36 2.40
CA ASP A 50 -13.90 -8.67 1.73
C ASP A 50 -12.55 -9.04 1.08
N VAL A 51 -11.87 -8.05 0.48
CA VAL A 51 -10.57 -8.21 -0.16
C VAL A 51 -9.43 -8.56 0.81
N LEU A 52 -9.59 -8.30 2.11
CA LEU A 52 -8.61 -8.60 3.15
C LEU A 52 -8.86 -9.94 3.85
N GLN A 53 -10.08 -10.50 3.76
CA GLN A 53 -10.44 -11.74 4.46
C GLN A 53 -9.53 -12.93 4.13
N PRO A 54 -9.08 -13.16 2.87
CA PRO A 54 -8.14 -14.26 2.58
C PRO A 54 -6.79 -14.12 3.31
N TYR A 55 -6.37 -12.89 3.60
CA TYR A 55 -5.15 -12.60 4.35
C TYR A 55 -5.33 -12.72 5.87
N MET A 56 -6.57 -12.80 6.34
CA MET A 56 -6.94 -12.93 7.74
C MET A 56 -7.51 -14.33 8.08
N GLY A 57 -7.23 -15.34 7.26
CA GLY A 57 -7.71 -16.71 7.50
C GLY A 57 -9.23 -16.85 7.36
N GLY A 58 -9.88 -15.99 6.56
CA GLY A 58 -11.33 -15.96 6.40
C GLY A 58 -12.07 -15.22 7.52
N LEU A 59 -11.36 -14.53 8.42
CA LEU A 59 -11.97 -13.71 9.46
C LEU A 59 -12.80 -12.59 8.82
N LYS A 60 -14.07 -12.49 9.24
CA LYS A 60 -15.02 -11.49 8.73
C LYS A 60 -15.19 -10.27 9.62
N VAL A 61 -14.94 -10.43 10.92
CA VAL A 61 -15.15 -9.39 11.94
C VAL A 61 -14.03 -9.47 12.96
N ILE A 62 -13.52 -8.31 13.38
CA ILE A 62 -12.63 -8.15 14.53
C ILE A 62 -13.51 -7.76 15.73
N GLU A 63 -13.57 -8.64 16.72
CA GLU A 63 -14.34 -8.43 17.94
C GLU A 63 -13.70 -7.36 18.84
N LYS A 64 -14.53 -6.69 19.63
CA LYS A 64 -14.06 -5.80 20.69
C LYS A 64 -13.38 -6.63 21.78
N ALA A 65 -12.23 -6.15 22.27
CA ALA A 65 -11.51 -6.76 23.39
C ALA A 65 -12.26 -6.61 24.73
#